data_AF-A0A2I0T4E0-F1
#
_entry.id   AF-A0A2I0T4E0-F1
#
_cell.length_a   1.000
_cell.length_b   1.000
_cell.length_c   1.000
_cell.angle_alpha   90.00
_cell.angle_beta   90.00
_cell.angle_gamma   90.00
#
_symmetry.space_group_name_H-M   'P 1'
#
loop_
_entity.id
_entity.type
_entity.pdbx_description
1 polymer ?
#
loop_
_entity_poly.entity_id
_entity_poly.type
_entity_poly.pdbx_seq_one_letter_code
_entity_poly.pdbx_strand_id
1 'polypeptide(L)'
;MEKGIKYLRELALGEVIYSNWQVIIDPDETPCKRSLLRKFVQSAPTMYSHMLSTMVWGGSDADTPTVNEVANKVRQYEDSISCPLSVAAMEKLTEQTEKMDEQAKTMTEK
;
A
#
# COMPACT_ATOMS: atom_id res chain seq x y z
N MET A 1 -6.98 4.43 9.24
CA MET A 1 -6.48 5.11 8.03
C MET A 1 -7.60 5.54 7.08
N GLU A 2 -8.82 5.03 7.24
CA GLU A 2 -9.97 5.32 6.36
C GLU A 2 -10.27 6.81 6.11
N LYS A 3 -10.07 7.70 7.10
CA LYS A 3 -10.21 9.16 6.88
C LYS A 3 -9.24 9.70 5.84
N GLY A 4 -8.01 9.20 5.82
CA GLY A 4 -7.00 9.56 4.80
C GLY A 4 -7.38 9.00 3.43
N ILE A 5 -7.85 7.75 3.36
CA ILE A 5 -8.32 7.15 2.11
C ILE A 5 -9.51 7.91 1.52
N LYS A 6 -10.45 8.33 2.38
CA LYS A 6 -11.56 9.20 1.96
C LYS A 6 -11.04 10.51 1.36
N TYR A 7 -10.08 11.15 2.03
CA TYR A 7 -9.46 12.37 1.52
C TYR A 7 -8.72 12.17 0.19
N LEU A 8 -8.03 11.04 0.01
CA LEU A 8 -7.38 10.69 -1.26
C LEU A 8 -8.40 10.62 -2.41
N ARG A 9 -9.56 9.99 -2.17
CA ARG A 9 -10.67 9.91 -3.15
C ARG A 9 -11.28 11.28 -3.44
N GLU A 10 -11.45 12.12 -2.42
CA GLU A 10 -11.92 13.50 -2.59
C GLU A 10 -10.95 14.33 -3.44
N LEU A 11 -9.66 14.18 -3.22
CA LEU A 11 -8.64 14.82 -4.05
C LEU A 11 -8.66 14.31 -5.50
N ALA A 12 -8.81 13.00 -5.70
CA ALA A 12 -8.88 12.36 -7.01
C ALA A 12 -10.11 12.85 -7.80
N LEU A 13 -11.27 12.86 -7.13
CA LEU A 13 -12.50 13.40 -7.68
C LEU A 13 -12.34 14.86 -8.08
N GLY A 14 -11.65 15.66 -7.25
CA GLY A 14 -11.27 17.02 -7.59
C GLY A 14 -10.48 17.07 -8.90
N GLU A 15 -9.40 16.29 -9.03
CA GLU A 15 -8.60 16.27 -10.26
C GLU A 15 -9.42 15.85 -11.50
N VAL A 16 -10.33 14.87 -11.39
CA VAL A 16 -11.21 14.45 -12.49
C VAL A 16 -12.12 15.60 -12.92
N ILE A 17 -12.79 16.27 -11.97
CA ILE A 17 -13.72 17.38 -12.25
C ILE A 17 -12.98 18.56 -12.90
N TYR A 18 -11.79 18.91 -12.38
CA TYR A 18 -10.98 20.00 -12.95
C TYR A 18 -10.39 19.65 -14.31
N SER A 19 -10.15 18.37 -14.61
CA SER A 19 -9.54 17.95 -15.88
C SER A 19 -10.57 17.77 -16.98
N ASN A 20 -11.68 17.08 -16.70
CA ASN A 20 -12.74 16.84 -17.68
C ASN A 20 -14.09 16.54 -17.01
N TRP A 21 -14.87 17.59 -16.75
CA TRP A 21 -16.19 17.52 -16.13
C TRP A 21 -17.23 16.66 -16.88
N GLN A 22 -16.98 16.30 -18.15
CA GLN A 22 -17.87 15.48 -18.96
C GLN A 22 -17.61 13.98 -18.84
N VAL A 23 -16.48 13.57 -18.27
CA VAL A 23 -16.15 12.14 -18.11
C VAL A 23 -16.47 11.71 -16.69
N ILE A 24 -17.41 10.77 -16.57
CA ILE A 24 -17.65 10.05 -15.32
C ILE A 24 -16.51 9.03 -15.19
N ILE A 25 -15.43 9.42 -14.54
CA ILE A 25 -14.34 8.51 -14.16
C ILE A 25 -14.58 8.14 -12.69
N ASP A 26 -14.55 6.85 -12.38
CA ASP A 26 -14.52 6.41 -11.00
C ASP A 26 -13.25 6.98 -10.32
N PRO A 27 -13.38 7.73 -9.20
CA PRO A 27 -12.20 8.22 -8.48
C PRO A 27 -11.23 7.09 -8.09
N ASP A 28 -11.71 5.86 -7.89
CA ASP A 28 -10.86 4.72 -7.54
C ASP A 28 -10.00 4.20 -8.73
N GLU A 29 -10.48 4.36 -9.97
CA GLU A 29 -9.75 4.02 -11.20
C GLU A 29 -8.81 5.15 -11.67
N THR A 30 -8.89 6.31 -11.04
CA THR A 30 -8.09 7.47 -11.43
C THR A 30 -6.61 7.19 -11.13
N PRO A 31 -5.71 7.38 -12.12
CA PRO A 31 -4.28 7.23 -11.89
C PRO A 31 -3.80 8.27 -10.89
N CYS A 32 -3.14 7.80 -9.85
CA CYS A 32 -2.73 8.60 -8.70
C CYS A 32 -1.44 9.35 -9.05
N LYS A 33 -1.58 10.48 -9.76
CA LYS A 33 -0.45 11.30 -10.21
C LYS A 33 0.42 11.75 -9.02
N ARG A 34 1.71 12.01 -9.26
CA ARG A 34 2.62 12.54 -8.21
C ARG A 34 2.08 13.79 -7.51
N SER A 35 1.36 14.66 -8.21
CA SER A 35 0.72 15.85 -7.62
C SER A 35 -0.31 15.49 -6.56
N LEU A 36 -1.16 14.50 -6.87
CA LEU A 36 -2.21 13.99 -6.00
C LEU A 36 -1.60 13.31 -4.78
N LEU A 37 -0.63 12.44 -5.01
CA LEU A 37 0.08 11.73 -3.95
C LEU A 37 0.84 12.67 -3.02
N ARG A 38 1.47 13.73 -3.54
CA ARG A 38 2.15 14.74 -2.72
C ARG A 38 1.18 15.45 -1.76
N LYS A 39 0.00 15.86 -2.25
CA LYS A 39 -1.05 16.46 -1.41
C LYS A 39 -1.53 15.49 -0.35
N PHE A 40 -1.72 14.23 -0.73
CA PHE A 40 -2.10 13.17 0.19
C PHE A 40 -1.05 12.96 1.31
N VAL A 41 0.23 12.83 0.97
CA VAL A 41 1.34 12.71 1.94
C VAL A 41 1.40 13.91 2.88
N GLN A 42 1.21 15.13 2.35
CA GLN A 42 1.21 16.36 3.15
C GLN A 42 0.01 16.47 4.11
N SER A 43 -1.13 15.88 3.74
CA SER A 43 -2.32 15.84 4.60
C SER A 43 -2.24 14.78 5.69
N ALA A 44 -1.33 13.82 5.56
CA ALA A 44 -1.23 12.71 6.48
C ALA A 44 -0.54 13.12 7.79
N PRO A 45 -0.96 12.55 8.94
CA PRO A 45 -0.24 12.74 10.20
C PRO A 45 1.23 12.32 10.09
N THR A 46 2.11 12.98 10.84
CA THR A 46 3.58 12.78 10.77
C THR A 46 4.01 11.32 10.95
N MET A 47 3.28 10.53 11.74
CA MET A 47 3.53 9.09 11.92
C MET A 47 3.39 8.29 10.61
N TYR A 48 2.55 8.74 9.68
CA TYR A 48 2.24 8.03 8.43
C TYR A 48 2.87 8.69 7.20
N SER A 49 3.30 9.95 7.30
CA SER A 49 3.83 10.71 6.16
C SER A 49 5.11 10.09 5.58
N HIS A 50 6.02 9.58 6.43
CA HIS A 50 7.26 8.95 5.97
C HIS A 50 6.99 7.68 5.15
N MET A 51 6.11 6.81 5.64
CA MET A 51 5.69 5.58 4.94
C MET A 51 4.94 5.90 3.64
N LEU A 52 4.01 6.85 3.68
CA LEU A 52 3.31 7.25 2.46
C LEU A 52 4.31 7.78 1.43
N SER A 53 5.32 8.55 1.86
CA SER A 53 6.37 9.02 0.99
C SER A 53 7.15 7.87 0.33
N THR A 54 7.47 6.79 1.04
CA THR A 54 8.18 5.64 0.45
C THR A 54 7.31 4.84 -0.51
N MET A 55 6.01 4.67 -0.21
CA MET A 55 5.06 3.99 -1.09
C MET A 55 4.77 4.76 -2.39
N VAL A 56 4.84 6.08 -2.32
CA VAL A 56 4.50 7.01 -3.40
C VAL A 56 5.68 7.30 -4.33
N TRP A 57 6.91 7.34 -3.81
CA TRP A 57 8.09 7.72 -4.59
C TRP A 57 8.92 6.55 -5.13
N GLY A 58 8.62 5.30 -4.75
CA GLY A 58 9.39 4.13 -5.16
C GLY A 58 9.10 3.59 -6.58
N GLY A 59 8.11 4.11 -7.30
CA GLY A 59 7.70 3.63 -8.63
C GLY A 59 8.23 4.46 -9.79
N SER A 60 8.44 3.82 -10.95
CA SER A 60 8.65 4.50 -12.24
C SER A 60 7.37 5.24 -12.64
N ASP A 61 7.48 6.40 -13.32
CA ASP A 61 6.31 7.14 -13.84
C ASP A 61 5.46 6.30 -14.82
N ALA A 62 6.04 5.23 -15.38
CA ALA A 62 5.36 4.30 -16.28
C ALA A 62 4.24 3.47 -15.60
N ASP A 63 4.36 3.22 -14.29
CA ASP A 63 3.41 2.39 -13.51
C ASP A 63 2.76 3.24 -12.41
N THR A 64 2.07 4.31 -12.82
CA THR A 64 1.35 5.17 -11.87
C THR A 64 0.20 4.37 -11.24
N PRO A 65 0.23 4.10 -9.92
CA PRO A 65 -0.81 3.31 -9.28
C PRO A 65 -2.14 4.07 -9.30
N THR A 66 -3.24 3.36 -9.35
CA THR A 66 -4.59 3.90 -9.18
C THR A 66 -4.85 4.29 -7.72
N VAL A 67 -5.84 5.15 -7.50
CA VAL A 67 -6.29 5.53 -6.15
C VAL A 67 -6.67 4.31 -5.31
N ASN A 68 -7.31 3.31 -5.92
CA ASN A 68 -7.67 2.06 -5.23
C ASN A 68 -6.45 1.26 -4.78
N GLU A 69 -5.41 1.15 -5.62
CA GLU A 69 -4.17 0.45 -5.25
C GLU A 69 -3.45 1.15 -4.11
N VAL A 70 -3.43 2.48 -4.11
CA VAL A 70 -2.86 3.27 -3.01
C VAL A 70 -3.68 3.07 -1.73
N ALA A 71 -5.02 3.10 -1.82
CA ALA A 71 -5.90 2.83 -0.68
C ALA A 71 -5.68 1.42 -0.10
N ASN A 72 -5.52 0.40 -0.96
CA ASN A 72 -5.24 -0.96 -0.52
C ASN A 72 -3.90 -1.09 0.19
N LYS A 73 -2.84 -0.46 -0.33
CA LYS A 73 -1.53 -0.43 0.34
C LYS A 73 -1.60 0.23 1.73
N VAL A 74 -2.38 1.31 1.85
CA VAL A 74 -2.60 2.01 3.12
C VAL A 74 -3.36 1.13 4.12
N ARG A 75 -4.35 0.35 3.67
CA ARG A 75 -5.09 -0.61 4.50
C ARG A 75 -4.21 -1.77 4.96
N GLN A 76 -3.45 -2.37 4.03
CA GLN A 76 -2.51 -3.46 4.37
C GLN A 76 -1.51 -3.03 5.45
N TYR A 77 -1.09 -1.77 5.42
CA TYR A 77 -0.22 -1.23 6.45
C TYR A 77 -0.93 -1.03 7.79
N GLU A 78 -2.17 -0.51 7.79
CA GLU A 78 -2.98 -0.44 9.01
C GLU A 78 -3.17 -1.82 9.63
N ASP A 79 -3.48 -2.82 8.80
CA ASP A 79 -3.68 -4.20 9.22
C ASP A 79 -2.39 -4.80 9.82
N SER A 80 -1.23 -4.52 9.21
CA SER A 80 0.06 -5.01 9.73
C SER A 80 0.52 -4.31 11.00
N ILE A 81 0.13 -3.04 11.24
CA ILE A 81 0.32 -2.40 12.54
C ILE A 81 -0.66 -2.95 13.58
N SER A 82 -1.93 -3.15 13.19
CA SER A 82 -2.99 -3.58 14.09
C SER A 82 -2.86 -5.05 14.49
N CYS A 83 -2.25 -5.86 13.64
CA CYS A 83 -1.90 -7.25 13.90
C CYS A 83 -0.38 -7.39 13.90
N PRO A 84 0.32 -6.89 14.93
CA PRO A 84 1.75 -7.10 15.03
C PRO A 84 2.01 -8.60 15.07
N LEU A 85 2.75 -9.10 14.08
CA LEU A 85 3.16 -10.49 14.06
C LEU A 85 3.97 -10.75 15.34
N SER A 86 3.40 -11.54 16.26
CA SER A 86 4.05 -11.79 17.54
C SER A 86 5.40 -12.49 17.32
N VAL A 87 6.37 -12.20 18.17
CA VAL A 87 7.70 -12.84 18.12
C VAL A 87 7.58 -14.37 18.13
N ALA A 88 6.63 -14.92 18.90
CA ALA A 88 6.35 -16.36 18.94
C ALA A 88 5.81 -16.93 17.61
N ALA A 89 5.03 -16.14 16.86
CA ALA A 89 4.56 -16.54 15.53
C ALA A 89 5.68 -16.53 14.50
N MET A 90 6.62 -15.57 14.60
CA MET A 90 7.84 -15.56 13.78
C MET A 90 8.73 -16.75 14.11
N GLU A 91 8.95 -17.05 15.39
CA GLU A 91 9.81 -18.16 15.85
C GLU A 91 9.27 -19.52 15.37
N LYS A 92 7.94 -19.72 15.44
CA LYS A 92 7.31 -20.93 14.89
C LYS A 92 7.44 -21.05 13.36
N LEU A 93 7.37 -19.92 12.65
CA LEU A 93 7.52 -19.92 11.19
C LEU A 93 8.96 -20.28 10.80
N THR A 94 9.95 -19.72 11.51
CA THR A 94 11.37 -20.03 11.28
C THR A 94 11.67 -21.50 11.56
N GLU A 95 11.15 -22.06 12.66
CA GLU A 95 11.28 -23.49 12.96
C GLU A 95 10.61 -24.38 11.90
N GLN A 96 9.47 -23.98 11.37
CA GLN A 96 8.81 -24.72 10.28
C GLN A 96 9.61 -24.67 8.98
N THR A 97 10.19 -23.52 8.64
CA THR A 97 11.04 -23.39 7.45
C THR A 97 12.32 -24.20 7.56
N GLU A 98 12.95 -24.26 8.74
CA GLU A 98 14.12 -25.11 8.99
C GLU A 98 13.78 -26.59 8.85
N LYS A 99 12.66 -27.05 9.44
CA LYS A 99 12.20 -28.43 9.32
C LYS A 99 11.87 -28.85 7.89
N MET A 100 11.35 -27.93 7.06
CA MET A 100 11.11 -28.19 5.65
C MET A 100 12.41 -28.27 4.85
N ASP A 101 13.41 -27.43 5.15
CA ASP A 101 14.72 -27.46 4.51
C ASP A 101 15.49 -28.74 4.87
N GLU A 102 15.42 -29.19 6.12
CA GLU A 102 15.95 -30.47 6.57
C GLU A 102 15.25 -31.66 5.88
N GLN A 103 13.91 -31.66 5.78
CA GLN A 103 13.20 -32.70 5.04
C GLN A 103 13.58 -32.70 3.55
N ALA A 104 13.71 -31.54 2.92
CA ALA A 104 14.09 -31.42 1.52
C ALA A 104 15.50 -32.00 1.26
N LYS A 105 16.47 -31.74 2.14
CA LYS A 105 17.82 -32.32 2.05
C LYS A 105 17.80 -33.84 2.18
N THR A 106 17.03 -34.38 3.13
CA THR A 106 16.93 -35.84 3.32
C THR A 106 16.22 -36.56 2.16
N MET A 107 15.39 -35.88 1.37
CA MET A 107 14.79 -36.43 0.15
C MET A 107 15.74 -36.39 -1.06
N THR A 108 16.72 -35.49 -1.10
CA THR A 108 17.70 -35.39 -2.20
C THR A 108 18.94 -36.28 -2.02
N GLU A 109 19.19 -36.81 -0.83
CA GLU A 109 20.35 -37.67 -0.51
C GLU A 109 20.06 -39.19 -0.56
N LYS A 110 18.89 -39.61 -1.07
CA LYS A 110 18.46 -41.01 -1.11
C LYS A 110 18.24 -41.55 -2.52
#